data_AF-A0A1Z4LU99-F1
#
_entry.id   AF-A0A1Z4LU99-F1
#
_cell.length_a   1.000
_cell.length_b   1.000
_cell.length_c   1.000
_cell.angle_alpha   90.00
_cell.angle_beta   90.00
_cell.angle_gamma   90.00
#
_symmetry.space_group_name_H-M   'P 1'
#
loop_
_entity.id
_entity.type
_entity.pdbx_description
1 polymer ?
#
loop_
_entity_poly.entity_id
_entity_poly.type
_entity_poly.pdbx_seq_one_letter_code
_entity_poly.pdbx_strand_id
1 'polypeptide(L)'
;MCRLTSQEGVKGSIVPGQLVDLVVLSEDYFFIPEDSIKRLESVLIIVGGKPVYAKSEFKDLNPPPLPVSPNWSPVAYYGGYKNSKAISTTSYVPTHVGCCSPSQARSANNSPVSLNNVGSLSSLWGNMGCACFV
;
A
#
# COMPACT_ATOMS: atom_id res chain seq x y z
N MET A 1 -17.50 -12.30 -20.39
CA MET A 1 -17.09 -11.28 -19.39
C MET A 1 -17.50 -9.84 -19.80
N CYS A 2 -17.89 -9.55 -21.05
CA CYS A 2 -18.30 -8.19 -21.50
C CYS A 2 -19.79 -8.02 -21.84
N ARG A 3 -20.65 -8.88 -21.28
CA ARG A 3 -22.09 -8.95 -21.58
C ARG A 3 -22.88 -7.73 -21.15
N LEU A 4 -22.48 -7.14 -20.02
CA LEU A 4 -23.19 -6.00 -19.44
C LEU A 4 -22.96 -4.70 -20.23
N THR A 5 -21.94 -4.64 -21.08
CA THR A 5 -21.59 -3.45 -21.88
C THR A 5 -21.82 -3.65 -23.38
N SER A 6 -22.40 -4.79 -23.80
CA SER A 6 -22.62 -5.15 -25.21
C SER A 6 -21.33 -5.15 -26.05
N GLN A 7 -20.15 -5.29 -25.42
CA GLN A 7 -18.84 -5.40 -26.10
C GLN A 7 -18.41 -6.86 -26.25
N GLU A 8 -19.39 -7.76 -26.27
CA GLU A 8 -19.18 -9.18 -26.49
C GLU A 8 -18.52 -9.40 -27.86
N GLY A 9 -17.43 -10.17 -27.90
CA GLY A 9 -16.67 -10.40 -29.13
C GLY A 9 -15.65 -9.33 -29.49
N VAL A 10 -15.62 -8.19 -28.77
CA VAL A 10 -14.62 -7.12 -28.96
C VAL A 10 -13.62 -7.10 -27.79
N LYS A 11 -14.10 -7.28 -26.56
CA LYS A 11 -13.28 -7.28 -25.35
C LYS A 11 -13.56 -8.49 -24.47
N GLY A 12 -12.63 -8.78 -23.56
CA GLY A 12 -12.85 -9.69 -22.44
C GLY A 12 -12.49 -11.16 -22.69
N SER A 13 -11.86 -11.49 -23.82
CA SER A 13 -11.16 -12.78 -24.00
C SER A 13 -9.84 -12.57 -24.75
N ILE A 14 -8.86 -13.43 -24.50
CA ILE A 14 -7.56 -13.42 -25.21
C ILE A 14 -7.68 -14.36 -26.40
N VAL A 15 -8.33 -13.89 -27.48
CA VAL A 15 -8.62 -14.67 -28.69
C VAL A 15 -8.30 -13.80 -29.92
N PRO A 16 -7.77 -14.37 -31.03
CA PRO A 16 -7.55 -13.63 -32.26
C PRO A 16 -8.82 -12.89 -32.72
N GLY A 17 -8.67 -11.62 -33.10
CA GLY A 17 -9.78 -10.76 -33.53
C GLY A 17 -10.42 -9.92 -32.41
N GLN A 18 -10.04 -10.14 -31.14
CA GLN A 18 -10.45 -9.27 -30.01
C GLN A 18 -9.36 -8.29 -29.61
N LEU A 19 -9.73 -7.24 -28.87
CA LEU A 19 -8.79 -6.25 -28.37
C LEU A 19 -7.82 -6.84 -27.34
N VAL A 20 -6.56 -6.52 -27.52
CA VAL A 20 -5.46 -6.92 -26.62
C VAL A 20 -5.37 -5.90 -25.48
N ASP A 21 -6.37 -5.94 -24.60
CA ASP A 21 -6.38 -5.20 -23.34
C ASP A 21 -5.93 -6.16 -22.23
N LEU A 22 -4.67 -6.06 -21.79
CA LEU A 22 -4.09 -6.95 -20.78
C LEU A 22 -3.17 -6.22 -19.81
N VAL A 23 -3.02 -6.81 -18.62
CA VAL A 23 -2.19 -6.32 -17.53
C VAL A 23 -1.32 -7.47 -17.03
N VAL A 24 -0.02 -7.21 -16.90
CA VAL A 24 0.94 -8.12 -16.29
C VAL A 24 1.27 -7.60 -14.89
N LEU A 25 1.17 -8.49 -13.90
CA LEU A 25 1.41 -8.20 -12.50
C LEU A 25 2.83 -8.63 -12.09
N SER A 26 3.36 -8.01 -11.06
CA SER A 26 4.69 -8.31 -10.53
C SER A 26 4.80 -9.73 -9.95
N GLU A 27 3.70 -10.25 -9.43
CA GLU A 27 3.61 -11.55 -8.75
C GLU A 27 2.29 -12.24 -9.12
N ASP A 28 2.19 -13.55 -8.88
CA ASP A 28 0.95 -14.29 -9.12
C ASP A 28 -0.04 -14.08 -7.97
N TYR A 29 -1.11 -13.34 -8.24
CA TYR A 29 -2.17 -13.01 -7.30
C TYR A 29 -2.73 -14.25 -6.56
N PHE A 30 -2.80 -15.42 -7.19
CA PHE A 30 -3.44 -16.59 -6.60
C PHE A 30 -2.53 -17.37 -5.63
N PHE A 31 -1.22 -17.11 -5.64
CA PHE A 31 -0.25 -17.85 -4.82
C PHE A 31 0.47 -16.98 -3.79
N ILE A 32 0.33 -15.66 -3.86
CA ILE A 32 0.93 -14.76 -2.87
C ILE A 32 0.16 -14.76 -1.54
N PRO A 33 0.85 -14.56 -0.40
CA PRO A 33 0.18 -14.36 0.87
C PRO A 33 -0.57 -13.01 0.90
N GLU A 34 -1.62 -12.93 1.73
CA GLU A 34 -2.52 -11.78 1.79
C GLU A 34 -1.80 -10.44 2.05
N ASP A 35 -0.80 -10.44 2.94
CA ASP A 35 -0.01 -9.24 3.25
C ASP A 35 0.82 -8.73 2.06
N SER A 36 1.09 -9.58 1.08
CA SER A 36 1.80 -9.20 -0.16
C SER A 36 0.87 -8.60 -1.21
N ILE A 37 -0.43 -8.88 -1.16
CA ILE A 37 -1.41 -8.33 -2.12
C ILE A 37 -1.37 -6.80 -2.13
N LYS A 38 -1.16 -6.17 -0.96
CA LYS A 38 -1.02 -4.70 -0.82
C LYS A 38 0.11 -4.10 -1.66
N ARG A 39 1.13 -4.90 -2.00
CA ARG A 39 2.31 -4.47 -2.75
C ARG A 39 2.29 -4.89 -4.21
N LEU A 40 1.29 -5.67 -4.61
CA LEU A 40 1.15 -6.15 -5.98
C LEU A 40 1.02 -4.95 -6.92
N GLU A 41 1.90 -4.86 -7.91
CA GLU A 41 1.89 -3.78 -8.89
C GLU A 41 1.82 -4.32 -10.32
N SER A 42 1.28 -3.52 -11.23
CA SER A 42 1.40 -3.82 -12.65
C SER A 42 2.80 -3.47 -13.14
N VAL A 43 3.38 -4.37 -13.92
CA VAL A 43 4.68 -4.16 -14.57
C VAL A 43 4.50 -3.78 -16.05
N LEU A 44 3.40 -4.21 -16.68
CA LEU A 44 3.07 -3.88 -18.06
C LEU A 44 1.56 -3.78 -18.23
N ILE A 45 1.12 -2.71 -18.89
CA ILE A 45 -0.27 -2.51 -19.31
C ILE A 45 -0.29 -2.29 -20.81
N ILE A 46 -1.06 -3.10 -21.51
CA ILE A 46 -1.30 -2.99 -22.94
C ILE A 46 -2.78 -2.68 -23.15
N VAL A 47 -3.06 -1.63 -23.92
CA VAL A 47 -4.42 -1.25 -24.30
C VAL A 47 -4.49 -1.19 -25.82
N GLY A 48 -5.41 -1.94 -26.42
CA GLY A 48 -5.56 -2.02 -27.87
C GLY A 48 -4.28 -2.44 -28.61
N GLY A 49 -3.46 -3.29 -27.99
CA GLY A 49 -2.18 -3.74 -28.55
C GLY A 49 -1.02 -2.75 -28.44
N LYS A 50 -1.18 -1.62 -27.74
CA LYS A 50 -0.10 -0.65 -27.48
C LYS A 50 0.26 -0.62 -26.00
N PRO A 51 1.56 -0.67 -25.63
CA PRO A 51 1.99 -0.49 -24.25
C PRO A 51 1.71 0.96 -23.82
N VAL A 52 0.92 1.13 -22.77
CA VAL A 52 0.57 2.46 -22.20
C VAL A 52 1.28 2.73 -20.88
N TYR A 53 1.77 1.68 -20.24
CA TYR A 53 2.54 1.76 -19.02
C TYR A 53 3.46 0.56 -18.95
N ALA A 54 4.73 0.78 -18.62
CA ALA A 54 5.68 -0.29 -18.42
C ALA A 54 6.73 0.07 -17.35
N LYS A 55 7.17 -0.93 -16.59
CA LYS A 55 8.16 -0.82 -15.52
C LYS A 55 9.05 -2.07 -15.52
N SER A 56 10.02 -2.11 -14.61
CA SER A 56 10.97 -3.22 -14.41
C SER A 56 11.63 -3.72 -15.70
N GLU A 57 11.29 -4.92 -16.16
CA GLU A 57 11.89 -5.56 -17.35
C GLU A 57 11.36 -4.94 -18.66
N PHE A 58 10.22 -4.25 -18.63
CA PHE A 58 9.56 -3.66 -19.80
C PHE A 58 9.76 -2.14 -19.90
N LYS A 59 10.67 -1.55 -19.12
CA LYS A 59 10.89 -0.09 -19.06
C LYS A 59 11.06 0.57 -20.43
N ASP A 60 11.69 -0.13 -21.38
CA ASP A 60 11.95 0.38 -22.73
C ASP A 60 10.66 0.60 -23.54
N LEU A 61 9.57 -0.07 -23.16
CA LEU A 61 8.23 0.09 -23.75
C LEU A 61 7.40 1.18 -23.08
N ASN A 62 7.94 1.84 -22.04
CA ASN A 62 7.17 2.80 -21.26
C ASN A 62 7.06 4.14 -22.02
N PRO A 63 5.85 4.63 -22.32
CA PRO A 63 5.71 5.96 -22.89
C PRO A 63 6.16 7.05 -21.88
N PRO A 64 6.46 8.27 -22.37
CA PRO A 64 6.82 9.38 -21.50
C PRO A 64 5.75 9.66 -20.44
N PRO A 65 6.15 10.02 -19.20
CA PRO A 65 5.20 10.29 -18.13
C PRO A 65 4.30 11.47 -18.50
N LEU A 66 3.00 11.28 -18.31
CA LEU A 66 2.01 12.34 -18.53
C LEU A 66 2.14 13.42 -17.44
N PRO A 67 1.86 14.70 -17.78
CA PRO A 67 1.82 15.74 -16.77
C PRO A 67 0.68 15.47 -15.78
N VAL A 68 0.95 15.75 -14.51
CA VAL A 68 -0.06 15.67 -13.46
C VAL A 68 -1.13 16.74 -13.69
N SER A 69 -2.40 16.33 -13.71
CA SER A 69 -3.56 17.21 -13.84
C SER A 69 -4.61 16.82 -12.79
N PRO A 70 -5.25 17.78 -12.11
CA PRO A 70 -5.06 19.23 -12.19
C PRO A 70 -3.79 19.72 -11.47
N ASN A 71 -3.40 20.98 -11.72
CA ASN A 71 -2.17 21.59 -11.16
C ASN A 71 -2.13 21.70 -9.63
N TRP A 72 -3.30 21.73 -8.97
CA TRP A 72 -3.42 21.78 -7.52
C TRP A 72 -3.37 20.39 -6.88
N SER A 73 -3.30 19.31 -7.67
CA SER A 73 -3.32 17.94 -7.14
C SER A 73 -2.19 17.75 -6.11
N PRO A 74 -2.48 17.24 -4.90
CA PRO A 74 -1.45 16.93 -3.90
C PRO A 74 -0.38 15.99 -4.43
N VAL A 75 -0.71 15.14 -5.41
CA VAL A 75 0.24 14.24 -6.08
C VAL A 75 1.35 15.02 -6.80
N ALA A 76 1.07 16.25 -7.26
CA ALA A 76 2.07 17.12 -7.86
C ALA A 76 3.13 17.60 -6.85
N TYR A 77 2.78 17.73 -5.56
CA TYR A 77 3.65 18.28 -4.51
C TYR A 77 4.25 17.20 -3.60
N TYR A 78 3.42 16.26 -3.15
CA TYR A 78 3.80 15.22 -2.18
C TYR A 78 4.15 13.88 -2.84
N GLY A 79 3.92 13.76 -4.15
CA GLY A 79 4.10 12.53 -4.91
C GLY A 79 2.91 11.58 -4.80
N GLY A 80 3.01 10.45 -5.50
CA GLY A 80 1.99 9.40 -5.51
C GLY A 80 2.16 8.39 -4.38
N TYR A 81 1.29 7.36 -4.43
CA TYR A 81 1.36 6.22 -3.53
C TYR A 81 2.74 5.56 -3.55
N LYS A 82 3.33 5.34 -2.38
CA LYS A 82 4.64 4.71 -2.23
C LYS A 82 4.46 3.28 -1.72
N ASN A 83 4.69 2.32 -2.61
CA ASN A 83 4.84 0.91 -2.24
C ASN A 83 6.21 0.69 -1.59
N SER A 84 6.35 1.01 -0.30
CA SER A 84 7.56 0.67 0.45
C SER A 84 7.63 -0.85 0.63
N LYS A 85 8.63 -1.49 0.01
CA LYS A 85 8.98 -2.88 0.28
C LYS A 85 9.23 -2.99 1.79
N ALA A 86 8.52 -3.90 2.48
CA ALA A 86 8.78 -4.15 3.89
C ALA A 86 10.26 -4.51 4.00
N ILE A 87 11.02 -3.66 4.70
CA ILE A 87 12.38 -3.98 5.10
C ILE A 87 12.22 -5.24 5.94
N SER A 88 12.78 -6.36 5.49
CA SER A 88 12.98 -7.52 6.33
C SER A 88 13.85 -7.06 7.49
N THR A 89 13.21 -6.63 8.58
CA THR A 89 13.88 -6.37 9.84
C THR A 89 14.44 -7.71 10.27
N THR A 90 15.69 -7.98 9.90
CA THR A 90 16.50 -8.98 10.60
C THR A 90 16.48 -8.53 12.05
N SER A 91 15.71 -9.24 12.87
CA SER A 91 15.64 -9.03 14.30
C SER A 91 17.05 -9.26 14.85
N TYR A 92 17.82 -8.19 14.98
CA TYR A 92 18.98 -8.18 15.83
C TYR A 92 18.46 -8.34 17.25
N VAL A 93 18.46 -9.57 17.74
CA VAL A 93 18.16 -9.91 19.12
C VAL A 93 19.45 -9.64 19.91
N PRO A 94 19.55 -8.57 20.72
CA PRO A 94 20.66 -8.49 21.66
C PRO A 94 20.48 -9.60 22.69
N THR A 95 21.36 -10.59 22.61
CA THR A 95 21.50 -11.67 23.60
C THR A 95 21.89 -11.10 24.95
N HIS A 96 21.08 -11.41 25.96
CA HIS A 96 21.29 -11.32 27.42
C HIS A 96 22.61 -10.73 27.95
N VAL A 97 22.49 -9.72 28.82
CA VAL A 97 23.32 -9.66 30.04
C VAL A 97 22.40 -9.34 31.21
N GLY A 98 22.17 -10.35 32.05
CA GLY A 98 21.52 -10.16 33.35
C GLY A 98 22.46 -9.49 34.34
N CYS A 99 21.90 -8.71 35.27
CA CYS A 99 22.60 -8.34 36.49
C CYS A 99 21.60 -8.22 37.63
N CYS A 100 21.49 -9.29 38.43
CA CYS A 100 20.84 -9.26 39.73
C CYS A 100 21.70 -8.43 40.70
N SER A 101 21.11 -7.44 41.36
CA SER A 101 21.54 -6.93 42.67
C SER A 101 20.39 -6.15 43.32
N PRO A 102 20.00 -6.43 44.58
CA PRO A 102 19.08 -5.59 45.33
C PRO A 102 19.89 -4.58 46.15
N SER A 103 19.80 -3.29 45.82
CA SER A 103 20.26 -2.24 46.74
C SER A 103 19.31 -1.05 46.68
N GLN A 104 18.86 -0.67 47.86
CA GLN A 104 17.83 0.33 48.14
C GLN A 104 18.20 1.75 47.65
N ALA A 105 17.13 2.50 47.36
CA ALA A 105 16.92 3.92 47.67
C ALA A 105 16.96 4.96 46.53
N ARG A 106 15.84 5.71 46.51
CA ARG A 106 15.58 7.09 46.03
C ARG A 106 15.02 7.27 44.60
N SER A 107 13.69 7.35 44.56
CA SER A 107 12.88 8.48 44.05
C SER A 107 13.34 9.22 42.78
N ALA A 108 12.73 8.86 41.64
CA ALA A 108 12.16 9.80 40.68
C ALA A 108 11.01 9.09 39.95
N ASN A 109 9.77 9.55 40.21
CA ASN A 109 8.57 8.96 39.62
C ASN A 109 8.49 9.29 38.12
N ASN A 110 8.63 8.28 37.27
CA ASN A 110 8.09 8.29 35.89
C ASN A 110 7.43 6.93 35.65
N SER A 111 6.19 6.77 36.12
CA SER A 111 5.40 5.57 35.86
C SER A 111 5.03 5.48 34.38
N PRO A 112 5.11 4.29 33.76
CA PRO A 112 4.59 4.07 32.42
C PRO A 112 3.06 4.15 32.44
N VAL A 113 2.50 5.04 31.61
CA VAL A 113 1.06 5.15 31.41
C VAL A 113 0.56 3.86 30.74
N SER A 114 -0.19 3.07 31.51
CA SER A 114 -0.90 1.88 31.07
C SER A 114 -2.23 2.29 30.43
N LEU A 115 -2.42 1.99 29.14
CA LEU A 115 -3.62 2.32 28.35
C LEU A 115 -4.77 1.31 28.52
N ASN A 116 -4.90 0.70 29.69
CA ASN A 116 -5.92 -0.32 29.96
C ASN A 116 -7.11 0.22 30.76
N ASN A 117 -7.56 1.45 30.52
CA ASN A 117 -8.78 1.92 31.17
C ASN A 117 -9.79 2.53 30.20
N VAL A 118 -10.72 1.66 29.82
CA VAL A 118 -12.01 1.96 29.19
C VAL A 118 -12.84 2.81 30.16
N GLY A 119 -13.25 4.00 29.70
CA GLY A 119 -14.35 4.74 30.32
C GLY A 119 -14.04 6.20 30.63
N SER A 120 -14.47 7.10 29.75
CA SER A 120 -15.33 8.21 30.16
C SER A 120 -15.93 8.89 28.92
N LEU A 121 -17.15 8.48 28.58
CA LEU A 121 -17.99 9.05 27.52
C LEU A 121 -18.61 10.41 27.91
N SER A 122 -17.90 11.27 28.65
CA SER A 122 -18.45 12.55 29.16
C SER A 122 -17.70 13.81 28.73
N SER A 123 -16.79 13.72 27.76
CA SER A 123 -16.32 14.89 26.96
C SER A 123 -17.36 15.34 25.92
N LEU A 124 -18.64 15.05 26.18
CA LEU A 124 -19.76 15.04 25.23
C LEU A 124 -20.14 16.39 24.62
N TRP A 125 -19.60 17.54 25.08
CA TRP A 125 -19.80 18.83 24.42
C TRP A 125 -18.59 19.75 24.57
N GLY A 126 -17.83 19.92 23.48
CA GLY A 126 -16.96 21.07 23.26
C GLY A 126 -15.48 20.77 22.98
N ASN A 127 -15.16 20.15 21.85
CA ASN A 127 -14.39 20.76 20.73
C ASN A 127 -14.19 19.69 19.63
N MET A 128 -14.42 20.06 18.37
CA MET A 128 -14.43 19.19 17.19
C MET A 128 -13.19 18.27 17.09
N GLY A 129 -13.33 17.02 17.54
CA GLY A 129 -12.36 15.95 17.32
C GLY A 129 -12.60 15.25 15.98
N CYS A 130 -11.58 15.24 15.13
CA CYS A 130 -11.60 14.62 13.81
C CYS A 130 -11.96 13.13 13.88
N ALA A 131 -13.07 12.76 13.25
CA ALA A 131 -13.33 11.39 12.84
C ALA A 131 -12.81 11.21 11.40
N CYS A 132 -11.62 10.65 11.25
CA CYS A 132 -11.24 10.04 9.97
C CYS A 132 -11.34 8.52 10.15
N PHE A 133 -12.32 7.96 9.45
CA PHE A 133 -12.58 6.54 9.33
C PHE A 133 -11.46 5.87 8.52
N VAL A 134 -11.02 4.73 9.07
CA VAL A 134 -10.26 3.60 8.49
C VAL A 134 -8.77 3.83 8.21
#